data_AF-O13117-F1
#
_entry.id   AF-O13117-F1
#
_cell.length_a   1.000
_cell.length_b   1.000
_cell.length_c   1.000
_cell.angle_alpha   90.00
_cell.angle_beta   90.00
_cell.angle_gamma   90.00
#
_symmetry.space_group_name_H-M   'P 1'
#
loop_
_entity.id
_entity.type
_entity.pdbx_description
1 polymer ?
#
loop_
_entity_poly.entity_id
_entity_poly.type
_entity_poly.pdbx_seq_one_letter_code
_entity_poly.pdbx_strand_id
1 'polypeptide(L)' 'RCKAVRPYKNGCRGIDDKHWNSQCKTSQTYVRALTSENNVRVG' A
#
# COMPACT_ATOMS: atom_id res chain seq x y z
N ARG A 1 3.91 -2.40 -2.70
CA ARG A 1 3.37 -1.03 -2.54
C ARG A 1 2.72 -0.56 -3.84
N CYS A 2 1.73 0.33 -3.78
CA CYS A 2 1.16 0.97 -4.97
C CYS A 2 2.22 1.85 -5.65
N LYS A 3 2.30 1.78 -6.99
CA LYS A 3 3.19 2.64 -7.79
C LYS A 3 2.65 4.07 -7.90
N ALA A 4 1.35 4.19 -8.08
CA ALA A 4 0.60 5.44 -8.09
C ALA A 4 -0.75 5.22 -7.42
N VAL A 5 -1.28 6.29 -6.83
CA VAL A 5 -2.56 6.30 -6.11
C VAL A 5 -3.75 6.21 -7.08
N ARG A 6 -3.60 6.80 -8.27
CA ARG A 6 -4.55 6.72 -9.40
C ARG A 6 -3.78 6.41 -10.68
N PRO A 7 -3.57 5.12 -11.03
CA PRO A 7 -2.84 4.75 -12.24
C PRO A 7 -3.60 5.13 -13.53
N TYR A 8 -4.91 5.35 -13.45
CA TYR A 8 -5.74 5.91 -14.52
C TYR A 8 -6.42 7.21 -14.05
N LYS A 9 -6.84 8.06 -14.99
CA LYS A 9 -7.48 9.36 -14.69
C LYS A 9 -8.58 9.24 -13.62
N ASN A 10 -9.34 8.15 -13.67
CA ASN A 10 -10.53 7.94 -12.85
C ASN A 10 -10.31 6.94 -11.69
N GLY A 11 -9.05 6.59 -11.40
CA GLY A 11 -8.69 5.75 -10.25
C GLY A 11 -7.94 4.48 -10.64
N CYS A 12 -8.38 3.35 -10.07
CA CYS A 12 -7.80 2.04 -10.34
C CYS A 12 -8.33 1.47 -11.67
N ARG A 13 -7.52 0.64 -12.33
CA ARG A 13 -7.84 0.09 -13.66
C ARG A 13 -9.05 -0.86 -13.58
N GLY A 14 -10.04 -0.65 -14.44
CA GLY A 14 -11.20 -1.55 -14.56
C GLY A 14 -12.36 -1.26 -13.60
N ILE A 15 -12.30 -0.14 -12.87
CA ILE A 15 -13.44 0.34 -12.09
C ILE A 15 -14.35 1.18 -12.99
N ASP A 16 -15.64 0.89 -12.94
CA ASP A 16 -16.68 1.73 -13.53
C ASP A 16 -16.79 3.05 -12.74
N ASP A 17 -16.17 4.08 -13.28
CA ASP A 17 -16.06 5.42 -12.71
C ASP A 17 -17.37 6.19 -12.70
N LYS A 18 -18.36 5.75 -13.49
CA LYS A 18 -19.70 6.34 -13.50
C LYS A 18 -20.45 6.08 -12.19
N HIS A 19 -20.20 4.93 -11.56
CA HIS A 19 -20.88 4.52 -10.34
C HIS A 19 -19.95 4.45 -9.12
N TRP A 20 -18.63 4.38 -9.32
CA TRP A 20 -17.68 4.14 -8.24
C TRP A 20 -16.41 4.98 -8.34
N ASN A 21 -16.08 5.67 -7.25
CA ASN A 21 -14.77 6.30 -7.08
C ASN A 21 -13.75 5.28 -6.57
N SER A 22 -12.59 5.19 -7.22
CA SER A 22 -11.54 4.24 -6.82
C SER A 22 -10.19 4.88 -6.58
N GLN A 23 -9.45 4.30 -5.62
CA GLN A 23 -8.11 4.75 -5.25
C GLN A 23 -7.28 3.57 -4.78
N CYS A 24 -6.05 3.47 -5.27
CA CYS A 24 -5.15 2.38 -4.94
C CYS A 24 -4.31 2.79 -3.72
N LYS A 25 -4.36 2.01 -2.63
CA LYS A 25 -3.64 2.27 -1.36
C LYS A 25 -2.73 1.11 -0.99
N THR A 26 -1.57 1.43 -0.42
CA THR A 26 -0.66 0.40 0.09
C THR A 26 -1.12 -0.01 1.48
N SER A 27 -1.41 -1.30 1.66
CA SER A 27 -1.67 -1.87 2.98
C SER A 27 -0.38 -2.47 3.55
N GLN A 28 -0.21 -2.34 4.86
CA GLN A 28 0.89 -2.96 5.60
C GLN A 28 0.33 -4.16 6.40
N THR A 29 1.18 -5.15 6.63
CA THR A 29 0.87 -6.29 7.49
C THR A 29 2.09 -6.61 8.36
N TYR A 30 1.85 -7.18 9.52
CA TYR A 30 2.91 -7.60 10.43
C TYR A 30 3.56 -8.88 9.92
N VAL A 31 4.89 -8.89 9.93
CA VAL A 31 5.73 -10.06 9.63
C VAL A 31 6.82 -10.13 10.67
N ARG A 32 7.30 -11.34 10.98
CA ARG A 32 8.49 -11.49 11.82
C ARG A 32 9.73 -11.17 10.99
N ALA A 33 10.62 -10.37 11.55
CA ALA A 33 11.94 -10.09 11.02
C ALA A 33 12.91 -9.98 12.20
N LEU A 34 14.17 -10.34 11.99
CA LEU A 34 15.23 -10.02 12.94
C LEU A 34 15.37 -8.50 12.96
N THR A 35 15.16 -7.88 14.10
CA THR A 35 15.23 -6.43 14.27
C THR A 35 16.20 -6.07 15.37
N SER A 36 16.79 -4.88 15.27
CA SER A 36 17.64 -4.35 16.32
C SER A 36 17.23 -2.93 16.68
N GLU A 37 16.92 -2.70 17.95
CA GLU A 37 16.69 -1.35 18.47
C GLU A 37 18.03 -0.70 18.80
N ASN A 38 18.40 0.33 18.04
CA ASN A 38 19.65 1.10 18.18
C ASN A 38 20.94 0.26 18.22
N ASN A 39 20.95 -0.93 17.63
CA ASN A 39 22.03 -1.93 17.74
C ASN A 39 22.33 -2.40 19.17
N VAL A 40 21.48 -2.11 20.16
CA VAL A 40 21.67 -2.49 21.57
C VAL A 40 20.83 -3.72 21.93
N ARG A 41 19.66 -3.88 21.31
CA ARG A 41 18.73 -5.00 21.58
C ARG A 41 18.35 -5.68 20.28
N VAL A 42 18.68 -6.96 20.15
CA VAL A 42 18.33 -7.81 18.99
C VAL A 42 17.14 -8.69 19.37
N GLY A 43 16.12 -8.77 18.51
CA GLY A 43 14.89 -9.53 18.74
C GLY A 43 14.22 -10.01 17.47
#